data_AF-A0A2E7E578-F1
#
_entry.id   AF-A0A2E7E578-F1
#
_cell.length_a   1.000
_cell.length_b   1.000
_cell.length_c   1.000
_cell.angle_alpha   90.00
_cell.angle_beta   90.00
_cell.angle_gamma   90.00
#
_symmetry.space_group_name_H-M   'P 1'
#
loop_
_entity.id
_entity.type
_entity.pdbx_description
1 polymer ?
#
loop_
_entity_poly.entity_id
_entity_poly.type
_entity_poly.pdbx_seq_one_letter_code
_entity_poly.pdbx_strand_id
1 'polypeptide(L)'
;MCKNPIIEATESVNRGGCTFVLNPDALNLTPNTILQIDGKDARRSDMVWAIVNRHYRDMNIKAVSFPVQHIGRINVTPSVNADKVLAEIVGSALYAGLTGFLKEHPHHQLRFTDHEIDQICELSTASMNQRLELLKISMMRIQGLAETLHHIDTSNELSELHQYLKDDFSTENILTIISWARKLPKADIQAFLAHLTLEADDYAAASNLQMTNIQ
;
A
#
# COMPACT_ATOMS: atom_id res chain seq x y z
N MET A 1 20.83 -12.22 -20.80
CA MET A 1 19.84 -12.93 -21.65
C MET A 1 18.46 -12.63 -21.10
N CYS A 2 17.56 -12.13 -21.94
CA CYS A 2 16.17 -11.92 -21.54
C CYS A 2 15.51 -13.30 -21.44
N LYS A 3 15.07 -13.69 -20.23
CA LYS A 3 14.41 -14.98 -20.00
C LYS A 3 12.94 -14.89 -20.45
N ASN A 4 12.32 -16.05 -20.70
CA ASN A 4 10.93 -16.10 -21.15
C ASN A 4 10.00 -15.62 -20.01
N PRO A 5 9.29 -14.48 -20.17
CA PRO A 5 8.47 -13.90 -19.11
C PRO A 5 7.32 -14.82 -18.66
N ILE A 6 6.83 -15.70 -19.53
CA ILE A 6 5.77 -16.66 -19.19
C ILE A 6 6.28 -17.70 -18.20
N ILE A 7 7.54 -18.13 -18.35
CA ILE A 7 8.16 -19.15 -17.47
C ILE A 7 8.49 -18.56 -16.10
N GLU A 8 8.85 -17.28 -16.04
CA GLU A 8 9.20 -16.60 -14.78
C GLU A 8 7.99 -16.05 -14.01
N ALA A 9 6.79 -16.15 -14.58
CA ALA A 9 5.57 -15.65 -13.98
C ALA A 9 5.25 -16.40 -12.68
N THR A 10 5.19 -15.66 -11.58
CA THR A 10 4.84 -16.20 -10.25
C THR A 10 3.46 -15.72 -9.82
N GLU A 11 2.78 -16.55 -9.04
CA GLU A 11 1.51 -16.17 -8.40
C GLU A 11 1.68 -14.90 -7.56
N SER A 12 0.77 -13.93 -7.72
CA SER A 12 0.90 -12.63 -7.09
C SER A 12 -0.45 -12.05 -6.70
N VAL A 13 -0.45 -11.14 -5.74
CA VAL A 13 -1.54 -10.18 -5.47
C VAL A 13 -1.00 -8.75 -5.44
N ASN A 14 0.21 -8.57 -5.96
CA ASN A 14 0.87 -7.29 -6.04
C ASN A 14 0.47 -6.59 -7.34
N ARG A 15 -0.30 -5.50 -7.23
CA ARG A 15 -0.63 -4.56 -8.32
C ARG A 15 0.34 -3.38 -8.41
N GLY A 16 1.39 -3.36 -7.59
CA GLY A 16 2.41 -2.30 -7.62
C GLY A 16 3.19 -2.29 -8.94
N GLY A 17 3.35 -1.10 -9.52
CA GLY A 17 4.09 -0.89 -10.78
C GLY A 17 3.18 -0.88 -12.01
N CYS A 18 3.66 -1.43 -13.13
CA CYS A 18 2.87 -1.55 -14.36
C CYS A 18 2.01 -2.82 -14.32
N THR A 19 0.69 -2.66 -14.40
CA THR A 19 -0.27 -3.78 -14.40
C THR A 19 -1.03 -3.84 -15.72
N PHE A 20 -1.06 -5.00 -16.34
CA PHE A 20 -1.86 -5.28 -17.53
C PHE A 20 -3.07 -6.12 -17.14
N VAL A 21 -4.27 -5.61 -17.40
CA VAL A 21 -5.52 -6.32 -17.16
C VAL A 21 -6.00 -6.89 -18.49
N LEU A 22 -5.83 -8.20 -18.67
CA LEU A 22 -6.18 -8.90 -19.91
C LEU A 22 -7.60 -9.48 -19.87
N ASN A 23 -8.19 -9.56 -18.68
CA ASN A 23 -9.59 -9.93 -18.49
C ASN A 23 -10.39 -8.69 -18.05
N PRO A 24 -11.26 -8.12 -18.91
CA PRO A 24 -12.05 -6.94 -18.55
C PRO A 24 -12.99 -7.18 -17.36
N ASP A 25 -13.37 -8.43 -17.08
CA ASP A 25 -14.22 -8.77 -15.94
C ASP A 25 -13.58 -8.36 -14.61
N ALA A 26 -12.25 -8.33 -14.52
CA ALA A 26 -11.54 -7.87 -13.32
C ALA A 26 -11.87 -6.40 -12.96
N LEU A 27 -12.22 -5.57 -13.96
CA LEU A 27 -12.60 -4.17 -13.79
C LEU A 27 -14.10 -3.98 -13.54
N ASN A 28 -14.92 -4.93 -14.03
CA ASN A 28 -16.37 -4.86 -13.95
C ASN A 28 -16.93 -5.54 -12.69
N LEU A 29 -16.23 -6.55 -12.16
CA LEU A 29 -16.70 -7.38 -11.04
C LEU A 29 -16.13 -6.96 -9.68
N THR A 30 -15.08 -6.14 -9.64
CA THR A 30 -14.37 -5.81 -8.41
C THR A 30 -14.03 -4.32 -8.36
N PRO A 31 -14.56 -3.57 -7.37
CA PRO A 31 -14.23 -2.17 -7.17
C PRO A 31 -12.84 -2.03 -6.55
N ASN A 32 -12.27 -0.83 -6.65
CA ASN A 32 -11.03 -0.49 -5.97
C ASN A 32 -11.33 0.07 -4.56
N THR A 33 -11.79 -0.78 -3.64
CA THR A 33 -12.19 -0.36 -2.28
C THR A 33 -11.02 0.21 -1.50
N ILE A 34 -11.25 1.35 -0.85
CA ILE A 34 -10.28 2.05 -0.02
C ILE A 34 -10.62 1.83 1.46
N LEU A 35 -9.65 1.37 2.24
CA LEU A 35 -9.75 1.38 3.70
C LEU A 35 -9.69 2.84 4.17
N GLN A 36 -10.64 3.24 5.00
CA GLN A 36 -10.59 4.50 5.72
C GLN A 36 -10.24 4.25 7.19
N ILE A 37 -9.29 5.03 7.70
CA ILE A 37 -8.92 5.03 9.12
C ILE A 37 -9.10 6.44 9.67
N ASP A 38 -9.96 6.58 10.70
CA ASP A 38 -10.35 7.89 11.24
C ASP A 38 -10.75 8.89 10.12
N GLY A 39 -11.46 8.41 9.09
CA GLY A 39 -11.89 9.20 7.94
C GLY A 39 -10.79 9.58 6.94
N LYS A 40 -9.56 9.03 7.08
CA LYS A 40 -8.46 9.20 6.13
C LYS A 40 -8.28 7.96 5.27
N ASP A 41 -8.12 8.15 3.97
CA ASP A 41 -7.87 7.07 3.03
C ASP A 41 -6.48 6.45 3.24
N ALA A 42 -6.44 5.15 3.48
CA ALA A 42 -5.23 4.36 3.40
C ALA A 42 -4.86 4.14 1.93
N ARG A 43 -3.55 4.03 1.66
CA ARG A 43 -3.06 3.66 0.33
C ARG A 43 -3.15 2.16 0.11
N ARG A 44 -2.86 1.71 -1.11
CA ARG A 44 -2.81 0.29 -1.51
C ARG A 44 -4.17 -0.38 -1.74
N SER A 45 -5.23 0.40 -2.02
CA SER A 45 -6.50 -0.16 -2.52
C SER A 45 -6.30 -1.02 -3.76
N ASP A 46 -5.37 -0.64 -4.64
CA ASP A 46 -4.99 -1.41 -5.82
C ASP A 46 -4.49 -2.83 -5.50
N MET A 47 -3.79 -2.97 -4.38
CA MET A 47 -3.32 -4.28 -3.92
C MET A 47 -4.46 -5.10 -3.31
N VAL A 48 -5.40 -4.46 -2.60
CA VAL A 48 -6.61 -5.14 -2.11
C VAL A 48 -7.49 -5.60 -3.27
N TRP A 49 -7.66 -4.79 -4.30
CA TRP A 49 -8.36 -5.17 -5.53
C TRP A 49 -7.76 -6.45 -6.14
N ALA A 50 -6.43 -6.59 -6.15
CA ALA A 50 -5.78 -7.80 -6.64
C ALA A 50 -6.05 -9.01 -5.73
N ILE A 51 -6.06 -8.82 -4.41
CA ILE A 51 -6.45 -9.87 -3.46
C ILE A 51 -7.88 -10.35 -3.73
N VAL A 52 -8.85 -9.43 -3.88
CA VAL A 52 -10.25 -9.78 -4.14
C VAL A 52 -10.40 -10.54 -5.45
N ASN A 53 -9.81 -10.04 -6.54
CA ASN A 53 -9.89 -10.74 -7.82
C ASN A 53 -9.28 -12.14 -7.77
N ARG A 54 -8.16 -12.33 -7.07
CA ARG A 54 -7.52 -13.64 -6.98
C ARG A 54 -8.26 -14.62 -6.08
N HIS A 55 -8.62 -14.20 -4.86
CA HIS A 55 -9.11 -15.11 -3.82
C HIS A 55 -10.63 -15.23 -3.79
N TYR A 56 -11.38 -14.24 -4.29
CA TYR A 56 -12.84 -14.25 -4.29
C TYR A 56 -13.46 -14.40 -5.67
N ARG A 57 -12.78 -13.90 -6.73
CA ARG A 57 -13.22 -14.07 -8.12
C ARG A 57 -12.47 -15.18 -8.86
N ASP A 58 -11.63 -15.94 -8.16
CA ASP A 58 -10.79 -17.03 -8.69
C ASP A 58 -9.98 -16.64 -9.95
N MET A 59 -9.59 -15.37 -10.07
CA MET A 59 -8.82 -14.88 -11.21
C MET A 59 -7.34 -15.19 -11.05
N ASN A 60 -6.67 -15.41 -12.18
CA ASN A 60 -5.23 -15.63 -12.20
C ASN A 60 -4.47 -14.29 -12.24
N ILE A 61 -3.72 -14.01 -11.19
CA ILE A 61 -2.87 -12.82 -11.10
C ILE A 61 -1.41 -13.25 -11.00
N LYS A 62 -0.61 -12.80 -11.96
CA LYS A 62 0.80 -13.13 -12.08
C LYS A 62 1.68 -11.89 -11.97
N ALA A 63 2.83 -12.04 -11.33
CA ALA A 63 3.93 -11.08 -11.40
C ALA A 63 5.06 -11.65 -12.26
N VAL A 64 5.60 -10.81 -13.13
CA VAL A 64 6.76 -11.12 -13.98
C VAL A 64 7.73 -9.95 -13.97
N SER A 65 9.02 -10.26 -13.90
CA SER A 65 10.07 -9.26 -14.02
C SER A 65 10.22 -8.84 -15.48
N PHE A 66 9.85 -7.61 -15.81
CA PHE A 66 10.04 -7.06 -17.14
C PHE A 66 10.85 -5.76 -17.07
N PRO A 67 11.93 -5.60 -17.86
CA PRO A 67 12.70 -4.37 -17.87
C PRO A 67 11.87 -3.25 -18.51
N VAL A 68 11.47 -2.27 -17.71
CA VAL A 68 10.76 -1.07 -18.18
C VAL A 68 11.69 0.13 -18.02
N GLN A 69 11.86 0.91 -19.09
CA GLN A 69 12.53 2.20 -18.98
C GLN A 69 11.53 3.23 -18.42
N HIS A 70 11.74 3.66 -17.18
CA HIS A 70 11.00 4.77 -16.60
C HIS A 70 11.65 6.10 -17.00
N ILE A 71 10.97 6.86 -17.85
CA ILE A 71 11.35 8.26 -18.11
C ILE A 71 10.53 9.14 -17.16
N GLY A 72 11.07 9.35 -15.96
CA GLY A 72 10.46 10.26 -14.99
C GLY A 72 10.64 11.72 -15.44
N ARG A 73 9.53 12.46 -15.56
CA ARG A 73 9.55 13.93 -15.59
C ARG A 73 8.96 14.41 -14.27
N ILE A 74 9.80 14.93 -13.38
CA ILE A 74 9.35 15.49 -12.11
C ILE A 74 9.58 17.00 -12.17
N ASN A 75 8.51 17.77 -12.30
CA ASN A 75 8.53 19.24 -12.31
C ASN A 75 8.00 19.82 -10.99
N VAL A 76 8.02 19.05 -9.90
CA VAL A 76 7.44 19.44 -8.61
C VAL A 76 8.53 19.49 -7.55
N THR A 77 8.52 20.53 -6.74
CA THR A 77 9.41 20.66 -5.57
C THR A 77 9.13 19.50 -4.61
N PRO A 78 10.16 18.71 -4.23
CA PRO A 78 10.02 17.68 -3.22
C PRO A 78 9.57 18.29 -1.89
N SER A 79 8.66 17.61 -1.19
CA SER A 79 8.24 17.98 0.17
C SER A 79 7.85 16.72 0.93
N VAL A 80 8.23 16.62 2.21
CA VAL A 80 7.72 15.56 3.09
C VAL A 80 6.24 15.79 3.37
N ASN A 81 5.42 14.81 2.99
CA ASN A 81 3.98 14.82 3.25
C ASN A 81 3.65 13.73 4.27
N ALA A 82 3.53 14.13 5.54
CA ALA A 82 3.28 13.23 6.65
C ALA A 82 1.99 12.40 6.47
N ASP A 83 0.92 12.99 5.96
CA ASP A 83 -0.35 12.28 5.71
C ASP A 83 -0.17 11.18 4.65
N LYS A 84 0.54 11.45 3.56
CA LYS A 84 0.83 10.44 2.53
C LYS A 84 1.71 9.32 3.05
N VAL A 85 2.69 9.64 3.91
CA VAL A 85 3.55 8.64 4.56
C VAL A 85 2.72 7.77 5.49
N LEU A 86 1.84 8.36 6.29
CA LEU A 86 0.94 7.64 7.18
C LEU A 86 0.01 6.70 6.41
N ALA A 87 -0.68 7.21 5.38
CA ALA A 87 -1.57 6.42 4.54
C ALA A 87 -0.85 5.24 3.87
N GLU A 88 0.42 5.43 3.47
CA GLU A 88 1.27 4.39 2.91
C GLU A 88 1.67 3.31 3.94
N ILE A 89 2.02 3.72 5.17
CA ILE A 89 2.38 2.80 6.26
C ILE A 89 1.19 1.94 6.63
N VAL A 90 0.03 2.56 6.85
CA VAL A 90 -1.22 1.89 7.18
C VAL A 90 -1.60 0.89 6.09
N GLY A 91 -1.70 1.36 4.84
CA GLY A 91 -2.10 0.53 3.71
C GLY A 91 -1.16 -0.65 3.48
N SER A 92 0.14 -0.40 3.55
CA SER A 92 1.15 -1.44 3.39
C SER A 92 1.19 -2.43 4.55
N ALA A 93 0.84 -2.00 5.77
CA ALA A 93 0.76 -2.86 6.93
C ALA A 93 -0.46 -3.79 6.85
N LEU A 94 -1.64 -3.26 6.51
CA LEU A 94 -2.83 -4.09 6.27
C LEU A 94 -2.58 -5.09 5.14
N TYR A 95 -2.03 -4.64 4.01
CA TYR A 95 -1.69 -5.53 2.90
C TYR A 95 -0.72 -6.64 3.34
N ALA A 96 0.30 -6.32 4.13
CA ALA A 96 1.23 -7.32 4.66
C ALA A 96 0.55 -8.32 5.61
N GLY A 97 -0.34 -7.86 6.49
CA GLY A 97 -1.09 -8.74 7.38
C GLY A 97 -2.04 -9.67 6.62
N LEU A 98 -2.79 -9.12 5.68
CA LEU A 98 -3.75 -9.85 4.85
C LEU A 98 -3.05 -10.89 3.96
N THR A 99 -1.94 -10.51 3.31
CA THR A 99 -1.15 -11.46 2.51
C THR A 99 -0.43 -12.51 3.35
N GLY A 100 0.00 -12.16 4.57
CA GLY A 100 0.53 -13.11 5.54
C GLY A 100 -0.49 -14.20 5.85
N PHE A 101 -1.71 -13.80 6.21
CA PHE A 101 -2.82 -14.72 6.49
C PHE A 101 -3.17 -15.58 5.27
N LEU A 102 -3.38 -14.97 4.10
CA LEU A 102 -3.81 -15.66 2.89
C LEU A 102 -2.75 -16.60 2.30
N LYS A 103 -1.47 -16.37 2.60
CA LYS A 103 -0.39 -17.31 2.23
C LYS A 103 -0.54 -18.65 2.92
N GLU A 104 -1.01 -18.64 4.18
CA GLU A 104 -1.29 -19.86 4.95
C GLU A 104 -2.66 -20.46 4.60
N HIS A 105 -3.55 -19.65 4.00
CA HIS A 105 -4.92 -20.01 3.64
C HIS A 105 -5.22 -19.70 2.15
N PRO A 106 -4.53 -20.37 1.20
CA PRO A 106 -4.57 -19.98 -0.22
C PRO A 106 -5.95 -20.09 -0.87
N HIS A 107 -6.84 -20.93 -0.34
CA HIS A 107 -8.20 -21.16 -0.85
C HIS A 107 -9.28 -20.37 -0.10
N HIS A 108 -8.89 -19.47 0.80
CA HIS A 108 -9.82 -18.66 1.58
C HIS A 108 -10.61 -17.69 0.68
N GLN A 109 -11.92 -17.60 0.90
CA GLN A 109 -12.87 -16.86 0.05
C GLN A 109 -13.18 -15.43 0.56
N LEU A 110 -12.26 -14.86 1.34
CA LEU A 110 -12.35 -13.53 1.95
C LEU A 110 -13.60 -13.29 2.82
N ARG A 111 -14.21 -14.37 3.33
CA ARG A 111 -15.29 -14.33 4.32
C ARG A 111 -14.70 -14.63 5.69
N PHE A 112 -14.12 -13.59 6.30
CA PHE A 112 -13.38 -13.72 7.54
C PHE A 112 -14.32 -13.88 8.75
N THR A 113 -13.96 -14.78 9.64
CA THR A 113 -14.47 -14.87 11.00
C THR A 113 -13.81 -13.81 11.89
N ASP A 114 -14.42 -13.50 13.04
CA ASP A 114 -13.82 -12.59 14.02
C ASP A 114 -12.41 -13.04 14.47
N HIS A 115 -12.19 -14.36 14.58
CA HIS A 115 -10.88 -14.89 14.93
C HIS A 115 -9.81 -14.64 13.85
N GLU A 116 -10.18 -14.79 12.57
CA GLU A 116 -9.26 -14.53 11.45
C GLU A 116 -8.99 -13.02 11.31
N ILE A 117 -9.99 -12.17 11.56
CA ILE A 117 -9.80 -10.72 11.61
C ILE A 117 -8.81 -10.34 12.71
N ASP A 118 -8.89 -10.98 13.88
CA ASP A 118 -7.95 -10.76 14.98
C ASP A 118 -6.51 -11.13 14.58
N GLN A 119 -6.33 -12.29 13.94
CA GLN A 119 -5.03 -12.71 13.41
C GLN A 119 -4.48 -11.73 12.36
N ILE A 120 -5.32 -11.26 11.43
CA ILE A 120 -4.92 -10.29 10.41
C ILE A 120 -4.52 -8.96 11.07
N CYS A 121 -5.23 -8.52 12.11
CA CYS A 121 -4.90 -7.31 12.86
C CYS A 121 -3.56 -7.44 13.59
N GLU A 122 -3.27 -8.60 14.18
CA GLU A 122 -1.98 -8.86 14.83
C GLU A 122 -0.82 -8.83 13.82
N LEU A 123 -0.97 -9.53 12.69
CA LEU A 123 0.03 -9.52 11.61
C LEU A 123 0.24 -8.12 11.03
N SER A 124 -0.85 -7.37 10.84
CA SER A 124 -0.79 -5.98 10.34
C SER A 124 -0.08 -5.07 11.34
N THR A 125 -0.37 -5.21 12.64
CA THR A 125 0.27 -4.44 13.70
C THR A 125 1.76 -4.74 13.79
N ALA A 126 2.15 -6.01 13.68
CA ALA A 126 3.56 -6.41 13.64
C ALA A 126 4.29 -5.78 12.44
N SER A 127 3.69 -5.84 11.25
CA SER A 127 4.25 -5.23 10.04
C SER A 127 4.37 -3.70 10.16
N MET A 128 3.35 -3.05 10.73
CA MET A 128 3.35 -1.62 10.99
C MET A 128 4.49 -1.21 11.92
N ASN A 129 4.65 -1.90 13.05
CA ASN A 129 5.72 -1.63 14.00
C ASN A 129 7.10 -1.75 13.36
N GLN A 130 7.33 -2.80 12.57
CA GLN A 130 8.59 -2.96 11.82
C GLN A 130 8.83 -1.79 10.86
N ARG A 131 7.81 -1.34 10.14
CA ARG A 131 7.90 -0.21 9.19
C ARG A 131 8.18 1.11 9.91
N LEU A 132 7.58 1.34 11.06
CA LEU A 132 7.82 2.54 11.87
C LEU A 132 9.26 2.60 12.39
N GLU A 133 9.83 1.47 12.83
CA GLU A 133 11.24 1.43 13.22
C GLU A 133 12.18 1.68 12.03
N LEU A 134 11.89 1.12 10.86
CA LEU A 134 12.66 1.41 9.65
C LEU A 134 12.58 2.89 9.25
N LEU A 135 11.39 3.50 9.34
CA LEU A 135 11.21 4.93 9.07
C LEU A 135 12.03 5.77 10.05
N LYS A 136 11.97 5.46 11.35
CA LYS A 136 12.74 6.14 12.39
C LYS A 136 14.24 6.06 12.13
N ILE A 137 14.76 4.87 11.80
CA ILE A 137 16.17 4.68 11.43
C ILE A 137 16.52 5.52 10.19
N SER A 138 15.67 5.50 9.16
CA SER A 138 15.88 6.28 7.94
C SER A 138 15.97 7.77 8.24
N MET A 139 15.08 8.30 9.07
CA MET A 139 15.08 9.73 9.40
C MET A 139 16.28 10.12 10.26
N MET A 140 16.68 9.32 11.25
CA MET A 140 17.91 9.58 12.03
C MET A 140 19.15 9.62 11.13
N ARG A 141 19.22 8.76 10.10
CA ARG A 141 20.30 8.80 9.11
C ARG A 141 20.31 10.10 8.30
N ILE A 142 19.13 10.60 7.93
CA ILE A 142 18.99 11.88 7.21
C ILE A 142 19.40 13.06 8.10
N GLN A 143 19.00 13.05 9.38
CA GLN A 143 19.45 14.07 10.34
C GLN A 143 20.97 14.07 10.51
N GLY A 144 21.59 12.90 10.68
CA GLY A 144 23.05 12.78 10.75
C GLY A 144 23.75 13.24 9.46
N LEU A 145 23.15 12.96 8.31
CA LEU A 145 23.64 13.47 7.03
C LEU A 145 23.55 15.01 6.97
N ALA A 146 22.43 15.60 7.38
CA ALA A 146 22.24 17.05 7.41
C ALA A 146 23.31 17.73 8.29
N GLU A 147 23.55 17.19 9.49
CA GLU A 147 24.62 17.69 10.36
C GLU A 147 26.01 17.55 9.71
N THR A 148 26.29 16.42 9.08
CA THR A 148 27.58 16.21 8.37
C THR A 148 27.76 17.23 7.25
N LEU A 149 26.71 17.46 6.45
CA LEU A 149 26.71 18.45 5.37
C LEU A 149 27.02 19.86 5.89
N HIS A 150 26.42 20.25 7.00
CA HIS A 150 26.66 21.56 7.61
C HIS A 150 28.12 21.80 7.98
N HIS A 151 28.83 20.76 8.46
CA HIS A 151 30.23 20.88 8.87
C HIS A 151 31.20 20.93 7.69
N ILE A 152 30.86 20.30 6.56
CA ILE A 152 31.73 20.25 5.38
C ILE A 152 31.45 21.38 4.39
N ASP A 153 30.27 22.02 4.47
CA ASP A 153 29.85 23.10 3.58
C ASP A 153 30.53 24.44 3.91
N THR A 154 31.83 24.51 3.64
CA THR A 154 32.66 25.70 3.89
C THR A 154 32.36 26.88 2.96
N SER A 155 31.76 26.64 1.79
CA SER A 155 31.37 27.68 0.81
C SER A 155 29.90 28.08 0.88
N ASN A 156 29.12 27.46 1.77
CA ASN A 156 27.69 27.69 1.96
C ASN A 156 26.82 27.34 0.72
N GLU A 157 27.36 26.52 -0.18
CA GLU A 157 26.71 26.08 -1.42
C GLU A 157 25.57 25.09 -1.16
N LEU A 158 25.60 24.39 -0.02
CA LEU A 158 24.63 23.36 0.36
C LEU A 158 23.64 23.84 1.43
N SER A 159 23.66 25.13 1.76
CA SER A 159 22.83 25.73 2.81
C SER A 159 21.33 25.49 2.62
N GLU A 160 20.83 25.62 1.38
CA GLU A 160 19.42 25.33 1.06
C GLU A 160 19.06 23.86 1.27
N LEU A 161 19.93 22.94 0.84
CA LEU A 161 19.73 21.50 1.04
C LEU A 161 19.77 21.14 2.53
N HIS A 162 20.70 21.70 3.28
CA HIS A 162 20.80 21.49 4.73
C HIS A 162 19.52 21.95 5.44
N GLN A 163 19.01 23.15 5.10
CA GLN A 163 17.79 23.67 5.68
C GLN A 163 16.58 22.77 5.35
N TYR A 164 16.45 22.37 4.09
CA TYR A 164 15.41 21.43 3.65
C TYR A 164 15.43 20.12 4.45
N LEU A 165 16.62 19.51 4.62
CA LEU A 165 16.73 18.26 5.37
C LEU A 165 16.38 18.42 6.85
N LYS A 166 16.69 19.57 7.47
CA LYS A 166 16.33 19.85 8.87
C LYS A 166 14.84 20.05 9.08
N ASP A 167 14.20 20.82 8.20
CA ASP A 167 12.79 21.16 8.33
C ASP A 167 11.90 19.95 8.08
N ASP A 168 12.16 19.22 6.99
CA ASP A 168 11.29 18.13 6.55
C ASP A 168 11.47 16.85 7.38
N PHE A 169 12.68 16.58 7.87
CA PHE A 169 13.03 15.35 8.61
C PHE A 169 13.26 15.60 10.10
N SER A 170 12.53 16.56 10.67
CA SER A 170 12.57 16.88 12.09
C SER A 170 12.04 15.73 12.97
N THR A 171 12.51 15.68 14.22
CA THR A 171 12.05 14.70 15.21
C THR A 171 10.55 14.84 15.52
N GLU A 172 10.01 16.06 15.44
CA GLU A 172 8.58 16.33 15.65
C GLU A 172 7.72 15.67 14.57
N ASN A 173 8.11 15.77 13.30
CA ASN A 173 7.43 15.11 12.18
C ASN A 173 7.43 13.58 12.37
N ILE A 174 8.54 13.00 12.82
CA ILE A 174 8.66 11.56 13.11
C ILE A 174 7.67 11.15 14.20
N LEU A 175 7.65 11.86 15.33
CA LEU A 175 6.79 11.53 16.46
C LEU A 175 5.31 11.67 16.10
N THR A 176 4.99 12.65 15.26
CA THR A 176 3.64 12.81 14.72
C THR A 176 3.24 11.59 13.89
N ILE A 177 4.06 11.17 12.93
CA ILE A 177 3.77 9.98 12.10
C ILE A 177 3.64 8.71 12.97
N ILE A 178 4.55 8.49 13.93
CA ILE A 178 4.53 7.30 14.80
C ILE A 178 3.29 7.29 15.69
N SER A 179 2.94 8.42 16.31
CA SER A 179 1.79 8.51 17.21
C SER A 179 0.48 8.27 16.48
N TRP A 180 0.35 8.77 15.25
CA TRP A 180 -0.83 8.53 14.41
C TRP A 180 -0.91 7.09 13.91
N ALA A 181 0.20 6.52 13.42
CA ALA A 181 0.19 5.15 12.91
C ALA A 181 -0.22 4.14 14.00
N ARG A 182 0.19 4.35 15.25
CA ARG A 182 -0.17 3.48 16.38
C ARG A 182 -1.66 3.53 16.76
N LYS A 183 -2.44 4.49 16.24
CA LYS A 183 -3.88 4.61 16.50
C LYS A 183 -4.74 3.78 15.56
N LEU A 184 -4.17 2.86 14.77
CA LEU A 184 -4.89 1.97 13.87
C LEU A 184 -6.11 1.31 14.55
N PRO A 185 -7.35 1.72 14.22
CA PRO A 185 -8.52 1.19 14.89
C PRO A 185 -8.80 -0.20 14.37
N LYS A 186 -8.71 -1.20 15.25
CA LYS A 186 -9.14 -2.58 14.96
C LYS A 186 -10.56 -2.61 14.37
N ALA A 187 -11.43 -1.71 14.85
CA ALA A 187 -12.80 -1.56 14.38
C ALA A 187 -12.89 -1.19 12.88
N ASP A 188 -12.03 -0.30 12.38
CA ASP A 188 -12.03 0.12 10.97
C ASP A 188 -11.58 -1.03 10.06
N ILE A 189 -10.56 -1.79 10.49
CA ILE A 189 -10.10 -2.98 9.76
C ILE A 189 -11.18 -4.06 9.77
N GLN A 190 -11.80 -4.31 10.92
CA GLN A 190 -12.88 -5.28 11.03
C GLN A 190 -14.05 -4.92 10.12
N ALA A 191 -14.49 -3.66 10.15
CA ALA A 191 -15.55 -3.17 9.29
C ALA A 191 -15.18 -3.32 7.81
N PHE A 192 -13.97 -2.92 7.42
CA PHE A 192 -13.48 -3.05 6.06
C PHE A 192 -13.45 -4.51 5.57
N LEU A 193 -12.85 -5.43 6.35
CA LEU A 193 -12.74 -6.84 5.97
C LEU A 193 -14.11 -7.54 5.92
N ALA A 194 -15.03 -7.16 6.81
CA ALA A 194 -16.38 -7.72 6.83
C ALA A 194 -17.20 -7.34 5.59
N HIS A 195 -16.98 -6.14 5.02
CA HIS A 195 -17.74 -5.65 3.86
C HIS A 195 -17.05 -5.94 2.51
N LEU A 196 -15.81 -6.42 2.52
CA LEU A 196 -15.00 -6.56 1.30
C LEU A 196 -15.68 -7.38 0.18
N THR A 197 -16.31 -8.50 0.54
CA THR A 197 -17.01 -9.37 -0.42
C THR A 197 -18.38 -8.82 -0.83
N LEU A 198 -19.08 -8.18 0.10
CA LEU A 198 -20.37 -7.54 -0.15
C LEU A 198 -20.24 -6.40 -1.16
N GLU A 199 -19.28 -5.51 -0.96
CA GLU A 199 -19.02 -4.41 -1.89
C GLU A 199 -18.61 -4.89 -3.28
N ALA A 200 -17.83 -5.99 -3.34
CA ALA A 200 -17.48 -6.59 -4.62
C ALA A 200 -18.72 -7.11 -5.36
N ASP A 201 -19.64 -7.77 -4.66
CA ASP A 201 -20.87 -8.30 -5.24
C ASP A 201 -21.86 -7.19 -5.65
N ASP A 202 -22.03 -6.16 -4.81
CA ASP A 202 -22.88 -5.01 -5.11
C ASP A 202 -22.37 -4.27 -6.37
N TYR A 203 -21.05 -4.08 -6.48
CA TYR A 203 -20.44 -3.47 -7.64
C TYR A 203 -20.64 -4.30 -8.92
N ALA A 204 -20.47 -5.62 -8.83
CA ALA A 204 -20.70 -6.52 -9.97
C ALA A 204 -22.17 -6.49 -10.42
N ALA A 205 -23.12 -6.47 -9.49
CA ALA A 205 -24.55 -6.37 -9.78
C ALA A 205 -24.90 -5.05 -10.47
N ALA A 206 -24.36 -3.92 -9.99
CA ALA A 206 -24.56 -2.61 -10.60
C ALA A 206 -24.00 -2.53 -12.03
N SER A 207 -22.82 -3.09 -12.27
CA SER A 207 -22.20 -3.14 -13.61
C SER A 207 -23.04 -3.96 -14.61
N ASN A 208 -23.63 -5.07 -14.17
CA ASN A 208 -24.49 -5.90 -15.02
C ASN A 208 -25.80 -5.19 -15.40
N LEU A 209 -26.38 -4.40 -14.48
CA LEU A 209 -27.55 -3.57 -14.76
C LEU A 209 -27.26 -2.43 -15.75
N GLN A 210 -26.03 -1.92 -15.78
CA GLN A 210 -25.65 -0.92 -16.78
C GLN A 210 -25.48 -1.53 -18.18
N MET A 211 -24.94 -2.75 -18.28
CA MET A 211 -24.81 -3.44 -19.58
C MET A 211 -26.15 -3.84 -20.20
N THR A 212 -27.15 -4.21 -19.39
CA THR A 212 -28.49 -4.57 -19.90
C THR A 212 -29.33 -3.37 -20.34
N ASN A 213 -29.03 -2.16 -19.85
CA ASN A 213 -29.73 -0.93 -20.23
C ASN A 213 -29.13 -0.20 -21.44
N ILE A 214 -28.03 -0.72 -22.02
CA ILE A 214 -27.35 -0.17 -23.21
C ILE A 214 -27.67 -0.99 -24.48
N GLN A 215 -28.46 -2.07 -24.35
CA GLN A 215 -28.99 -2.85 -25.47
C GLN A 215 -30.39 -2.39 -25.87
#